data_AF-A0A6B2T5P8-F1
#
_entry.id   AF-A0A6B2T5P8-F1
#
_cell.length_a   1.000
_cell.length_b   1.000
_cell.length_c   1.000
_cell.angle_alpha   90.00
_cell.angle_beta   90.00
_cell.angle_gamma   90.00
#
_symmetry.space_group_name_H-M   'P 1'
#
loop_
_entity.id
_entity.type
_entity.pdbx_description
1 polymer ?
#
loop_
_entity_poly.entity_id
_entity_poly.type
_entity_poly.pdbx_seq_one_letter_code
_entity_poly.pdbx_strand_id
1 'polypeptide(L)'
;DLSVIRSEFQRALTEPPPTGTRAAAWWPLVVAVERILDATTAARVRIRHGAAAPRPEEVAEVARELRALADRLRASVVLEKGHVNFTNDSQDSVLEPLRQEVGAARAVASPQDR
;
A
#
# COMPACT_ATOMS: atom_id res chain seq x y z
N ASP A 1 -7.39 -12.04 -7.96
CA ASP A 1 -6.52 -12.55 -6.90
C ASP A 1 -5.19 -11.81 -6.95
N LEU A 2 -4.63 -11.41 -5.80
CA LEU A 2 -3.31 -10.77 -5.73
C LEU A 2 -2.22 -11.67 -6.31
N SER A 3 -2.33 -12.98 -6.12
CA SER A 3 -1.34 -13.94 -6.63
C SER A 3 -1.21 -13.85 -8.16
N VAL A 4 -2.34 -13.66 -8.86
CA VAL A 4 -2.41 -13.47 -10.31
C VAL A 4 -1.79 -12.12 -10.69
N ILE A 5 -2.16 -11.04 -10.00
CA ILE A 5 -1.58 -9.70 -10.26
C ILE A 5 -0.07 -9.72 -10.09
N ARG A 6 0.44 -10.35 -9.02
CA ARG A 6 1.87 -10.49 -8.77
C ARG A 6 2.57 -11.26 -9.88
N SER A 7 1.98 -12.36 -10.34
CA SER A 7 2.53 -13.20 -11.40
C SER A 7 2.60 -12.45 -12.74
N GLU A 8 1.55 -11.71 -13.08
CA GLU A 8 1.51 -10.84 -14.28
C GLU A 8 2.57 -9.73 -14.21
N PHE A 9 2.74 -9.10 -13.04
CA PHE A 9 3.79 -8.10 -12.86
C PHE A 9 5.20 -8.69 -12.92
N GLN A 10 5.43 -9.85 -12.32
CA GLN A 10 6.71 -10.55 -12.39
C GLN A 10 7.07 -10.91 -13.84
N ARG A 11 6.09 -11.36 -14.62
CA ARG A 11 6.28 -11.58 -16.06
C ARG A 11 6.61 -10.26 -16.77
N ALA A 12 5.81 -9.22 -16.56
CA ALA A 12 5.99 -7.93 -17.21
C ALA A 12 7.36 -7.27 -16.89
N LEU A 13 7.92 -7.52 -15.71
CA LEU A 13 9.27 -7.06 -15.34
C LEU A 13 10.38 -7.67 -16.20
N THR A 14 10.15 -8.81 -16.84
CA THR A 14 11.12 -9.47 -17.73
C THR A 14 11.00 -9.01 -19.19
N GLU A 15 9.95 -8.26 -19.53
CA GLU A 15 9.71 -7.76 -20.88
C GLU A 15 10.64 -6.57 -21.21
N PRO A 16 11.07 -6.40 -22.47
CA PRO A 16 11.86 -5.25 -22.88
C PRO A 16 11.10 -3.92 -22.72
N PRO A 17 11.80 -2.78 -22.72
CA PRO A 17 11.17 -1.45 -22.68
C PRO A 17 10.15 -1.25 -23.83
N PRO A 18 9.02 -0.56 -23.58
CA PRO A 18 8.68 0.18 -22.36
C PRO A 18 7.98 -0.65 -21.27
N THR A 19 7.62 -1.91 -21.54
CA THR A 19 6.77 -2.72 -20.65
C THR A 19 7.44 -2.98 -19.31
N GLY A 20 8.69 -3.48 -19.30
CA GLY A 20 9.44 -3.71 -18.07
C GLY A 20 9.66 -2.43 -17.25
N THR A 21 9.89 -1.30 -17.91
CA THR A 21 10.04 0.00 -17.24
C THR A 21 8.75 0.45 -16.54
N ARG A 22 7.60 0.30 -17.21
CA ARG A 22 6.29 0.60 -16.61
C ARG A 22 5.97 -0.35 -15.46
N ALA A 23 6.22 -1.65 -15.63
CA ALA A 23 6.03 -2.64 -14.57
C ALA A 23 6.87 -2.31 -13.33
N ALA A 24 8.12 -1.89 -13.52
CA ALA A 24 9.01 -1.48 -12.43
C ALA A 24 8.53 -0.23 -11.67
N ALA A 25 7.91 0.74 -12.35
CA ALA A 25 7.36 1.94 -11.71
C ALA A 25 6.14 1.63 -10.82
N TRP A 26 5.38 0.59 -11.18
CA TRP A 26 4.17 0.16 -10.48
C TRP A 26 4.42 -0.87 -9.39
N TRP A 27 5.56 -1.57 -9.45
CA TRP A 27 5.91 -2.62 -8.49
C TRP A 27 5.86 -2.19 -7.02
N PRO A 28 6.37 -1.01 -6.62
CA PRO A 28 6.28 -0.57 -5.23
C PRO A 28 4.84 -0.42 -4.71
N LEU A 29 3.89 -0.01 -5.58
CA LEU A 29 2.48 0.11 -5.21
C LEU A 29 1.84 -1.27 -5.01
N VAL A 30 2.16 -2.25 -5.86
CA VAL A 30 1.69 -3.64 -5.70
C VAL A 30 2.13 -4.20 -4.34
N VAL A 31 3.41 -4.04 -4.01
CA VAL A 31 3.95 -4.49 -2.71
C VAL A 31 3.26 -3.78 -1.54
N ALA A 32 3.03 -2.46 -1.62
CA ALA A 32 2.35 -1.73 -0.56
C ALA A 32 0.90 -2.22 -0.34
N VAL A 33 0.17 -2.51 -1.42
CA VAL A 33 -1.20 -3.06 -1.33
C VAL A 33 -1.21 -4.46 -0.70
N GLU A 34 -0.24 -5.31 -1.03
CA GLU A 34 -0.08 -6.62 -0.38
C GLU A 34 0.13 -6.45 1.14
N ARG A 35 1.02 -5.54 1.54
CA ARG A 35 1.29 -5.27 2.96
C ARG A 35 0.10 -4.68 3.71
N ILE A 36 -0.71 -3.83 3.07
CA ILE A 36 -1.99 -3.33 3.63
C ILE A 36 -2.93 -4.51 3.95
N LEU A 37 -3.02 -5.49 3.06
CA LEU A 37 -3.87 -6.68 3.24
C LEU A 37 -3.34 -7.59 4.34
N ASP A 38 -2.02 -7.81 4.38
CA ASP A 38 -1.36 -8.56 5.45
C ASP A 38 -1.56 -7.89 6.81
N ALA A 39 -1.37 -6.57 6.90
CA ALA A 39 -1.55 -5.80 8.14
C ALA A 39 -3.00 -5.83 8.62
N THR A 40 -3.98 -5.74 7.71
CA THR A 40 -5.41 -5.85 8.03
C THR A 40 -5.75 -7.24 8.58
N THR A 41 -5.22 -8.29 7.95
CA THR A 41 -5.39 -9.68 8.39
C THR A 41 -4.74 -9.89 9.77
N ALA A 42 -3.52 -9.41 9.96
CA ALA A 42 -2.80 -9.49 11.23
C ALA A 42 -3.50 -8.73 12.36
N ALA A 43 -4.09 -7.56 12.07
CA ALA A 43 -4.92 -6.82 13.04
C ALA A 43 -6.14 -7.64 13.46
N ARG A 44 -6.84 -8.28 12.51
CA ARG A 44 -7.99 -9.14 12.81
C ARG A 44 -7.60 -10.36 13.64
N VAL A 45 -6.47 -10.99 13.33
CA VAL A 45 -5.92 -12.11 14.10
C VAL A 45 -5.60 -11.67 15.53
N ARG A 46 -4.91 -10.54 15.72
CA ARG A 46 -4.59 -10.00 17.06
C ARG A 46 -5.85 -9.73 17.90
N ILE A 47 -6.89 -9.12 17.30
CA ILE A 47 -8.18 -8.92 17.97
C ILE A 47 -8.81 -10.25 18.39
N ARG A 48 -8.79 -11.27 17.51
CA ARG A 48 -9.28 -12.61 17.83
C ARG A 48 -8.53 -13.24 19.02
N HIS A 49 -7.26 -12.88 19.23
CA HIS A 49 -6.42 -13.34 20.34
C HIS A 49 -6.44 -12.39 21.56
N GLY A 50 -7.39 -11.46 21.65
CA GLY A 50 -7.63 -10.65 22.85
C GLY A 50 -7.02 -9.25 22.84
N ALA A 51 -6.42 -8.80 21.73
CA ALA A 51 -6.04 -7.40 21.59
C ALA A 51 -7.29 -6.50 21.57
N ALA A 52 -7.16 -5.28 22.09
CA ALA A 52 -8.23 -4.29 22.06
C ALA A 52 -8.66 -4.00 20.61
N ALA A 53 -9.98 -3.87 20.40
CA ALA A 53 -10.51 -3.44 19.12
C ALA A 53 -10.09 -1.99 18.83
N PRO A 54 -9.79 -1.63 17.57
CA PRO A 54 -9.44 -0.27 17.22
C PRO A 54 -10.64 0.66 17.42
N ARG A 55 -10.36 1.93 17.72
CA ARG A 55 -11.43 2.92 17.85
C ARG A 55 -12.09 3.14 16.49
N PRO A 56 -13.42 3.41 16.45
CA PRO A 56 -14.11 3.69 15.20
C PRO A 56 -13.46 4.82 14.37
N GLU A 57 -12.91 5.82 15.05
CA GLU A 57 -12.19 6.94 14.44
C GLU A 57 -10.92 6.49 13.68
N GLU A 58 -10.14 5.56 14.23
CA GLU A 58 -8.94 5.02 13.57
C GLU A 58 -9.31 4.23 12.31
N VAL A 59 -10.41 3.48 12.36
CA VAL A 59 -10.93 2.76 11.17
C VAL A 59 -11.41 3.76 10.12
N ALA A 60 -12.12 4.81 10.53
CA ALA A 60 -12.62 5.85 9.62
C ALA A 60 -11.48 6.61 8.93
N GLU A 61 -10.39 6.90 9.66
CA GLU A 61 -9.17 7.50 9.13
C GLU A 61 -8.52 6.61 8.06
N VAL A 62 -8.23 5.34 8.38
CA VAL A 62 -7.65 4.40 7.41
C VAL A 62 -8.52 4.28 6.16
N ALA A 63 -9.84 4.19 6.33
CA ALA A 63 -10.77 4.10 5.20
C ALA A 63 -10.77 5.38 4.34
N ARG A 64 -10.65 6.56 4.94
CA ARG A 64 -10.54 7.83 4.21
C ARG A 64 -9.25 7.88 3.39
N GLU A 65 -8.12 7.50 3.99
CA GLU A 65 -6.82 7.50 3.30
C GLU A 65 -6.79 6.50 2.12
N LEU A 66 -7.36 5.31 2.29
CA LEU A 66 -7.50 4.33 1.21
C LEU A 66 -8.38 4.83 0.05
N ARG A 67 -9.48 5.53 0.35
CA ARG A 67 -10.31 6.17 -0.67
C ARG A 67 -9.54 7.26 -1.41
N ALA A 68 -8.84 8.12 -0.68
CA ALA A 68 -8.02 9.18 -1.28
C ALA A 68 -6.89 8.61 -2.16
N LEU A 69 -6.27 7.48 -1.78
CA LEU A 69 -5.33 6.76 -2.64
C LEU A 69 -6.01 6.27 -3.92
N ALA A 70 -7.17 5.62 -3.81
CA ALA A 70 -7.91 5.13 -4.97
C ALA A 70 -8.34 6.26 -5.91
N ASP A 71 -8.82 7.38 -5.37
CA ASP A 71 -9.21 8.56 -6.16
C ASP A 71 -8.02 9.16 -6.90
N ARG A 72 -6.84 9.22 -6.29
CA ARG A 72 -5.61 9.67 -6.96
C ARG A 72 -5.19 8.75 -8.08
N LEU A 73 -5.23 7.44 -7.88
CA LEU A 73 -4.92 6.46 -8.93
C LEU A 73 -5.89 6.54 -10.11
N ARG A 74 -7.16 6.94 -9.88
CA ARG A 74 -8.13 7.22 -10.95
C ARG A 74 -7.82 8.53 -11.68
N ALA A 75 -7.35 9.55 -10.95
CA ALA A 75 -7.06 10.88 -11.50
C ALA A 75 -5.72 10.94 -12.26
N SER A 76 -4.73 10.12 -11.90
CA SER A 76 -3.43 10.03 -12.59
C SER A 76 -2.77 8.67 -12.41
N VAL A 77 -2.22 8.13 -13.51
CA VAL A 77 -1.60 6.79 -13.63
C VAL A 77 -0.08 6.90 -13.82
N VAL A 78 0.48 8.12 -13.71
CA VAL A 78 1.93 8.35 -13.83
C VAL A 78 2.58 8.07 -12.48
N LEU A 79 3.17 6.89 -12.35
CA LEU A 79 4.07 6.55 -11.24
C LEU A 79 5.50 6.74 -11.71
N GLU A 80 6.29 7.52 -10.96
CA GLU A 80 7.73 7.61 -11.16
C GLU A 80 8.45 6.50 -10.40
N LYS A 81 9.65 6.12 -10.85
CA LYS A 81 10.47 5.08 -10.23
C LYS A 81 11.01 5.57 -8.88
N GLY A 82 10.17 5.53 -7.84
CA GLY A 82 10.52 5.96 -6.48
C GLY A 82 11.04 4.81 -5.64
N HIS A 83 12.10 5.06 -4.86
CA HIS A 83 12.51 4.19 -3.75
C HIS A 83 11.74 4.62 -2.52
N VAL A 84 10.95 3.73 -1.92
CA VAL A 84 10.14 4.07 -0.75
C VAL A 84 10.91 3.67 0.50
N ASN A 85 11.22 4.66 1.34
CA ASN A 85 11.80 4.44 2.66
C ASN A 85 10.73 4.78 3.70
N PHE A 86 10.47 3.86 4.63
CA PHE A 86 9.39 4.00 5.61
C PHE A 86 9.94 4.42 6.98
N THR A 87 9.47 5.56 7.48
CA THR A 87 9.60 5.95 8.89
C THR A 87 8.25 5.83 9.58
N ASN A 88 8.25 5.15 10.73
CA ASN A 88 7.11 4.76 11.55
C ASN A 88 7.07 5.65 12.80
N ASP A 89 5.91 6.24 13.13
CA ASP A 89 5.73 6.94 14.40
C ASP A 89 4.26 6.91 14.89
N SER A 90 3.79 5.77 15.44
CA SER A 90 2.65 5.70 16.39
C SER A 90 2.40 4.29 16.99
N GLN A 91 3.24 3.85 17.93
CA GLN A 91 3.52 2.43 18.19
C GLN A 91 2.42 1.55 18.87
N ASP A 92 1.33 2.11 19.41
CA ASP A 92 0.45 1.37 20.36
C ASP A 92 -0.94 0.92 19.85
N SER A 93 -1.26 1.04 18.56
CA SER A 93 -2.55 0.57 17.99
C SER A 93 -2.42 -0.73 17.21
N VAL A 94 -3.46 -1.58 17.23
CA VAL A 94 -3.54 -2.76 16.34
C VAL A 94 -3.55 -2.38 14.86
N LEU A 95 -4.01 -1.16 14.52
CA LEU A 95 -3.99 -0.61 13.17
C LEU A 95 -2.71 0.13 12.82
N GLU A 96 -1.75 0.24 13.73
CA GLU A 96 -0.53 0.99 13.46
C GLU A 96 0.24 0.47 12.22
N PRO A 97 0.48 -0.85 12.07
CA PRO A 97 1.12 -1.35 10.86
C PRO A 97 0.30 -1.04 9.60
N LEU A 98 -1.02 -1.03 9.70
CA LEU A 98 -1.89 -0.71 8.55
C LEU A 98 -1.76 0.77 8.16
N ARG A 99 -1.69 1.69 9.13
CA ARG A 99 -1.49 3.12 8.86
C ARG A 99 -0.15 3.38 8.18
N GLN A 100 0.91 2.70 8.61
CA GLN A 100 2.22 2.79 7.98
C GLN A 100 2.18 2.36 6.51
N GLU A 101 1.56 1.22 6.22
CA GLU A 101 1.46 0.70 4.84
C GLU A 101 0.53 1.54 3.95
N VAL A 102 -0.48 2.20 4.54
CA VAL A 102 -1.28 3.19 3.81
C VAL A 102 -0.45 4.44 3.51
N GLY A 103 0.29 4.98 4.49
CA GLY A 103 1.21 6.12 4.27
C GLY A 103 2.25 5.81 3.21
N ALA A 104 2.78 4.59 3.23
CA ALA A 104 3.69 4.05 2.25
C ALA A 104 3.14 4.08 0.82
N ALA A 105 1.95 3.51 0.63
CA ALA A 105 1.28 3.47 -0.67
C ALA A 105 0.99 4.89 -1.19
N ARG A 106 0.64 5.82 -0.29
CA ARG A 106 0.41 7.23 -0.64
C ARG A 106 1.68 7.94 -1.12
N ALA A 107 2.85 7.62 -0.55
CA ALA A 107 4.12 8.20 -0.99
C ALA A 107 4.50 7.75 -2.40
N VAL A 108 4.28 6.47 -2.74
CA VAL A 108 4.51 5.93 -4.10
C VAL A 108 3.60 6.60 -5.15
N ALA A 109 2.34 6.83 -4.79
CA ALA A 109 1.33 7.36 -5.69
C ALA A 109 1.34 8.90 -5.81
N SER A 110 2.29 9.58 -5.17
CA SER A 110 2.43 11.04 -5.27
C SER A 110 3.60 11.37 -6.20
N PRO A 111 3.48 12.36 -7.10
CA PRO A 111 4.62 12.84 -7.88
C PRO A 111 5.76 13.26 -6.94
N GLN A 112 7.01 12.93 -7.27
CA GLN A 112 8.15 13.49 -6.56
C GLN A 112 8.21 14.97 -6.94
N ASP A 113 7.93 15.89 -6.00
CA ASP A 113 8.27 17.30 -6.19
C ASP A 113 9.77 17.38 -6.45
N ARG A 114 10.12 17.89 -7.63
CA ARG A 114 11.50 18.03 -8.12
C ARG A 114 12.01 19.43 -7.87
#